data_AF-A0A6P0PWA2-F1
#
_entry.id   AF-A0A6P0PWA2-F1
#
_cell.length_a   1.000
_cell.length_b   1.000
_cell.length_c   1.000
_cell.angle_alpha   90.00
_cell.angle_beta   90.00
_cell.angle_gamma   90.00
#
_symmetry.space_group_name_H-M   'P 1'
#
loop_
_entity.id
_entity.type
_entity.pdbx_description
1 polymer ?
#
loop_
_entity_poly.entity_id
_entity_poly.type
_entity_poly.pdbx_seq_one_letter_code
_entity_poly.pdbx_strand_id
1 'polypeptide(L)'
;MAKKVALLIAVDQYAEGLTTHQAASHDVQAMQRVLQEKTLGDFNRVDLLLNPNMVNLKEAIQNLVDQCGVNDLALVFFSGQGIINQDGKLYLTTSITTKDNLEGTALPASFLHQQFSRSDAQQQIVILECDYYSASADGSLTEPVSVNLKEELSAPGRAVLTSSTTTQTSFEQEAPHCSLYTQYLVEGIETGAADRDGAGLIYVRELHNYATEKVQTIKPQIEPALFLDNKGLDILLTILMNKDPKDDPDSEYRKIEAKYRKIVENYERYGKIPEIVQYTLNKKHKELGITVDLHQPDQLISDQGIDYSNLRDLLKAGKWKEADQETFALMVKAVDREEDNNLDPESIKNFPCTDLHTIEQLWLKYSSGQFGFSLQKEIWQKLGGKLDSDENNVDKLEFNRSVYVLSSYYNPNSISRSNYFPNILAYQTQLYQQFGHSVGWRQRKGLHLRRRWKNYEDLTFSVIWAPVGHLPTLVGRDGMNLGVLSIWRMRVNLFSHLEECWL
;
A
#
# COMPACT_ATOMS: atom_id res chain seq x y z
N MET A 1 12.49 -16.09 -3.73
CA MET A 1 12.17 -14.81 -3.08
C MET A 1 12.80 -13.71 -3.90
N ALA A 2 12.11 -12.58 -4.06
CA ALA A 2 12.68 -11.37 -4.65
C ALA A 2 13.92 -10.93 -3.87
N LYS A 3 14.98 -10.54 -4.57
CA LYS A 3 16.22 -10.03 -4.02
C LYS A 3 16.35 -8.53 -4.26
N LYS A 4 17.04 -7.84 -3.37
CA LYS A 4 17.50 -6.46 -3.58
C LYS A 4 19.02 -6.46 -3.71
N VAL A 5 19.53 -5.90 -4.80
CA VAL A 5 20.96 -5.80 -5.07
C VAL A 5 21.31 -4.36 -5.42
N ALA A 6 22.45 -3.89 -4.94
CA ALA A 6 22.95 -2.55 -5.19
C ALA A 6 24.42 -2.54 -5.59
N LEU A 7 24.77 -1.64 -6.51
CA LEU A 7 26.15 -1.26 -6.83
C LEU A 7 26.32 0.23 -6.50
N LEU A 8 27.23 0.54 -5.58
CA LEU A 8 27.53 1.88 -5.12
C LEU A 8 28.91 2.29 -5.63
N ILE A 9 28.95 3.31 -6.48
CA ILE A 9 30.14 3.74 -7.21
C ILE A 9 30.55 5.12 -6.70
N ALA A 10 31.81 5.25 -6.29
CA ALA A 10 32.40 6.52 -5.90
C ALA A 10 33.58 6.85 -6.80
N VAL A 11 33.64 8.09 -7.28
CA VAL A 11 34.82 8.63 -7.96
C VAL A 11 35.22 9.93 -7.28
N ASP A 12 36.27 9.88 -6.47
CA ASP A 12 36.88 11.05 -5.83
C ASP A 12 38.31 11.31 -6.32
N GLN A 13 38.97 10.33 -6.94
CA GLN A 13 40.29 10.46 -7.54
C GLN A 13 40.18 10.45 -9.06
N TYR A 14 40.74 11.48 -9.68
CA TYR A 14 40.72 11.67 -11.13
C TYR A 14 42.14 11.78 -11.69
N ALA A 15 42.30 11.45 -12.97
CA ALA A 15 43.48 11.81 -13.74
C ALA A 15 43.63 13.34 -13.84
N GLU A 16 44.81 13.81 -14.25
CA GLU A 16 45.10 15.25 -14.33
C GLU A 16 44.04 16.02 -15.13
N GLY A 17 43.60 17.16 -14.56
CA GLY A 17 42.67 18.09 -15.22
C GLY A 17 41.27 18.17 -14.61
N LEU A 18 40.84 17.20 -13.79
CA LEU A 18 39.57 17.25 -13.07
C LEU A 18 39.78 17.52 -11.57
N THR A 19 38.81 18.17 -10.94
CA THR A 19 38.83 18.47 -9.49
C THR A 19 38.40 17.27 -8.65
N THR A 20 38.94 17.12 -7.44
CA THR A 20 38.56 16.06 -6.51
C THR A 20 37.15 16.28 -5.96
N HIS A 21 36.30 15.26 -5.98
CA HIS A 21 34.98 15.28 -5.33
C HIS A 21 35.06 14.55 -3.97
N GLN A 22 35.45 15.27 -2.91
CA GLN A 22 35.83 14.66 -1.62
C GLN A 22 34.70 13.92 -0.88
N ALA A 23 33.44 14.16 -1.24
CA ALA A 23 32.28 13.52 -0.61
C ALA A 23 31.99 12.11 -1.14
N ALA A 24 32.46 11.72 -2.33
CA ALA A 24 31.98 10.50 -3.00
C ALA A 24 32.22 9.23 -2.19
N SER A 25 33.41 9.05 -1.63
CA SER A 25 33.69 7.90 -0.77
C SER A 25 32.83 7.88 0.50
N HIS A 26 32.53 9.04 1.09
CA HIS A 26 31.67 9.13 2.27
C HIS A 26 30.20 8.85 1.93
N ASP A 27 29.74 9.30 0.76
CA ASP A 27 28.39 9.08 0.27
C ASP A 27 28.08 7.60 0.08
N VAL A 28 28.96 6.88 -0.63
CA VAL A 28 28.77 5.45 -0.86
C VAL A 28 28.87 4.63 0.43
N GLN A 29 29.71 5.05 1.38
CA GLN A 29 29.80 4.39 2.69
C GLN A 29 28.53 4.60 3.52
N ALA A 30 27.99 5.82 3.53
CA ALA A 30 26.77 6.13 4.26
C ALA A 30 25.55 5.40 3.65
N MET A 31 25.45 5.37 2.32
CA MET A 31 24.43 4.59 1.61
C MET A 31 24.59 3.08 1.83
N GLN A 32 25.82 2.55 1.78
CA GLN A 32 26.07 1.12 2.01
C GLN A 32 25.53 0.70 3.37
N ARG A 33 25.84 1.48 4.41
CA ARG A 33 25.42 1.21 5.79
C ARG A 33 23.90 1.07 5.91
N VAL A 34 23.13 2.01 5.37
CA VAL A 34 21.66 1.96 5.48
C VAL A 34 21.02 0.92 4.55
N LEU A 35 21.63 0.63 3.39
CA LEU A 35 21.09 -0.37 2.46
C LEU A 35 21.34 -1.81 2.94
N GLN A 36 22.51 -2.10 3.52
CA GLN A 36 22.86 -3.42 4.04
C GLN A 36 22.18 -3.76 5.37
N GLU A 37 21.89 -2.74 6.18
CA GLU A 37 21.32 -2.95 7.52
C GLU A 37 19.96 -3.66 7.42
N LYS A 38 19.82 -4.76 8.18
CA LYS A 38 18.71 -5.71 8.03
C LYS A 38 17.36 -5.12 8.45
N THR A 39 17.38 -4.19 9.40
CA THR A 39 16.17 -3.50 9.86
C THR A 39 15.84 -2.25 9.03
N LEU A 40 16.72 -1.88 8.09
CA LEU A 40 16.58 -0.74 7.20
C LEU A 40 16.42 -1.24 5.76
N GLY A 41 17.43 -1.09 4.90
CA GLY A 41 17.32 -1.45 3.47
C GLY A 41 17.08 -2.95 3.21
N ASP A 42 17.67 -3.83 4.04
CA ASP A 42 17.67 -5.29 3.87
C ASP A 42 18.08 -5.73 2.44
N PHE A 43 19.13 -5.10 1.89
CA PHE A 43 19.68 -5.48 0.60
C PHE A 43 20.49 -6.77 0.73
N ASN A 44 20.20 -7.75 -0.14
CA ASN A 44 20.89 -9.04 -0.15
C ASN A 44 22.35 -8.90 -0.55
N ARG A 45 22.67 -7.93 -1.40
CA ARG A 45 24.03 -7.60 -1.83
C ARG A 45 24.16 -6.10 -2.06
N VAL A 46 25.22 -5.51 -1.52
CA VAL A 46 25.58 -4.12 -1.77
C VAL A 46 27.07 -4.07 -2.04
N ASP A 47 27.44 -3.91 -3.30
CA ASP A 47 28.83 -3.90 -3.77
C ASP A 47 29.34 -2.46 -3.84
N LEU A 48 30.54 -2.22 -3.30
CA LEU A 48 31.23 -0.93 -3.41
C LEU A 48 32.26 -0.97 -4.53
N LEU A 49 32.29 0.10 -5.33
CA LEU A 49 33.27 0.28 -6.39
C LEU A 49 33.89 1.68 -6.31
N LEU A 50 35.10 1.77 -5.74
CA LEU A 50 35.81 3.02 -5.54
C LEU A 50 36.80 3.27 -6.69
N ASN A 51 36.75 4.48 -7.26
CA ASN A 51 37.63 4.96 -8.31
C ASN A 51 37.85 3.96 -9.47
N PRO A 52 36.78 3.33 -10.00
CA PRO A 52 36.95 2.37 -11.09
C PRO A 52 37.46 3.06 -12.36
N ASN A 53 38.19 2.31 -13.18
CA ASN A 53 38.36 2.65 -14.58
C ASN A 53 37.12 2.24 -15.40
N MET A 54 37.06 2.62 -16.66
CA MET A 54 35.91 2.32 -17.53
C MET A 54 35.63 0.81 -17.69
N VAL A 55 36.65 -0.04 -17.73
CA VAL A 55 36.48 -1.49 -17.91
C VAL A 55 35.81 -2.11 -16.68
N ASN A 56 36.38 -1.86 -15.50
CA ASN A 56 35.87 -2.37 -14.23
C ASN A 56 34.45 -1.87 -13.96
N LEU A 57 34.16 -0.61 -14.31
CA LEU A 57 32.83 -0.04 -14.16
C LEU A 57 31.80 -0.73 -15.06
N LYS A 58 32.13 -0.97 -16.34
CA LYS A 58 31.25 -1.68 -17.28
C LYS A 58 30.97 -3.11 -16.81
N GLU A 59 32.00 -3.83 -16.40
CA GLU A 59 31.88 -5.20 -15.87
C GLU A 59 31.02 -5.24 -14.61
N ALA A 60 31.21 -4.31 -13.67
CA ALA A 60 30.42 -4.25 -12.45
C ALA A 60 28.92 -3.99 -12.72
N ILE A 61 28.60 -3.06 -13.62
CA ILE A 61 27.21 -2.77 -14.01
C ILE A 61 26.56 -3.98 -14.68
N GLN A 62 27.28 -4.66 -15.59
CA GLN A 62 26.78 -5.88 -16.25
C GLN A 62 26.52 -6.99 -15.22
N ASN A 63 27.49 -7.26 -14.35
CA ASN A 63 27.37 -8.26 -13.30
C ASN A 63 26.24 -7.98 -12.31
N LEU A 64 25.89 -6.71 -12.07
CA LEU A 64 24.74 -6.35 -11.26
C LEU A 64 23.44 -6.83 -11.92
N VAL A 65 23.22 -6.46 -13.19
CA VAL A 65 21.94 -6.68 -13.87
C VAL A 65 21.74 -8.11 -14.36
N ASP A 66 22.82 -8.82 -14.72
CA ASP A 66 22.77 -10.21 -15.22
C ASP A 66 22.36 -11.22 -14.14
N GLN A 67 22.46 -10.82 -12.87
CA GLN A 67 22.16 -11.68 -11.73
C GLN A 67 20.77 -11.43 -11.14
N CYS A 68 20.01 -10.50 -11.71
CA CYS A 68 18.65 -10.18 -11.29
C CYS A 68 17.61 -11.05 -12.00
N GLY A 69 16.64 -11.54 -11.25
CA GLY A 69 15.40 -12.11 -11.80
C GLY A 69 14.27 -11.08 -11.91
N VAL A 70 13.14 -11.52 -12.47
CA VAL A 70 11.97 -10.67 -12.78
C VAL A 70 11.44 -9.86 -11.59
N ASN A 71 11.48 -10.46 -10.39
CA ASN A 71 10.96 -9.86 -9.17
C ASN A 71 12.02 -9.13 -8.34
N ASP A 72 13.26 -9.05 -8.82
CA ASP A 72 14.36 -8.44 -8.08
C ASP A 72 14.39 -6.91 -8.25
N LEU A 73 14.96 -6.22 -7.27
CA LEU A 73 15.25 -4.79 -7.29
C LEU A 73 16.74 -4.59 -7.56
N ALA A 74 17.06 -3.87 -8.64
CA ALA A 74 18.43 -3.45 -8.95
C ALA A 74 18.62 -1.96 -8.66
N LEU A 75 19.65 -1.61 -7.91
CA LEU A 75 19.99 -0.21 -7.60
C LEU A 75 21.43 0.12 -8.04
N VAL A 76 21.59 1.23 -8.74
CA VAL A 76 22.90 1.89 -8.93
C VAL A 76 22.87 3.24 -8.23
N PHE A 77 23.88 3.49 -7.39
CA PHE A 77 24.17 4.79 -6.82
C PHE A 77 25.54 5.22 -7.33
N PHE A 78 25.62 6.36 -7.99
CA PHE A 78 26.88 6.93 -8.48
C PHE A 78 27.10 8.28 -7.80
N SER A 79 28.25 8.44 -7.15
CA SER A 79 28.73 9.72 -6.61
C SER A 79 30.05 10.11 -7.28
N GLY A 80 30.10 11.28 -7.92
CA GLY A 80 31.24 11.76 -8.68
C GLY A 80 30.89 12.87 -9.68
N GLN A 81 31.70 13.05 -10.73
CA GLN A 81 31.42 14.06 -11.76
C GLN A 81 30.60 13.49 -12.92
N GLY A 82 29.66 14.29 -13.42
CA GLY A 82 28.96 14.06 -14.69
C GLY A 82 29.37 15.10 -15.73
N ILE A 83 29.84 14.68 -16.89
CA ILE A 83 30.23 15.57 -17.98
C ILE A 83 29.23 15.42 -19.13
N ILE A 84 28.65 16.53 -19.56
CA ILE A 84 27.74 16.60 -20.70
C ILE A 84 28.56 16.99 -21.93
N ASN A 85 28.54 16.16 -22.97
CA ASN A 85 29.23 16.49 -24.22
C ASN A 85 28.46 17.54 -25.05
N GLN A 86 29.02 17.95 -26.19
CA GLN A 86 28.41 18.95 -27.07
C GLN A 86 27.06 18.53 -27.66
N ASP A 87 26.78 17.22 -27.74
CA ASP A 87 25.51 16.66 -28.20
C ASP A 87 24.47 16.56 -27.06
N GLY A 88 24.78 17.08 -25.87
CA GLY A 88 23.91 17.01 -24.71
C GLY A 88 23.91 15.65 -24.01
N LYS A 89 24.86 14.76 -24.32
CA LYS A 89 24.94 13.39 -23.76
C LYS A 89 25.71 13.36 -22.46
N LEU A 90 25.14 12.70 -21.45
CA LEU A 90 25.79 12.54 -20.15
C LEU A 90 26.84 11.41 -20.18
N TYR A 91 28.02 11.73 -19.65
CA TYR A 91 29.10 10.82 -19.34
C TYR A 91 29.39 10.83 -17.85
N LEU A 92 29.31 9.66 -17.21
CA LEU A 92 29.74 9.44 -15.84
C LEU A 92 31.25 9.21 -15.83
N THR A 93 31.96 10.04 -15.08
CA THR A 93 33.42 9.99 -15.01
C THR A 93 33.94 8.74 -14.31
N THR A 94 35.20 8.43 -14.55
CA THR A 94 35.97 7.30 -14.00
C THR A 94 37.33 7.82 -13.52
N SER A 95 38.11 7.00 -12.82
CA SER A 95 39.43 7.41 -12.32
C SER A 95 40.44 7.76 -13.42
N ILE A 96 40.20 7.30 -14.65
CA ILE A 96 41.06 7.57 -15.81
C ILE A 96 40.48 8.64 -16.74
N THR A 97 39.37 9.30 -16.37
CA THR A 97 38.73 10.28 -17.25
C THR A 97 39.63 11.47 -17.53
N THR A 98 39.77 11.78 -18.82
CA THR A 98 40.53 12.94 -19.31
C THR A 98 39.64 13.80 -20.20
N LYS A 99 39.86 15.11 -20.17
CA LYS A 99 39.08 16.08 -20.97
C LYS A 99 39.27 15.87 -22.47
N ASP A 100 40.48 15.49 -22.89
CA ASP A 100 40.85 15.31 -24.29
C ASP A 100 40.26 14.03 -24.90
N ASN A 101 39.81 13.06 -24.08
CA ASN A 101 39.27 11.79 -24.55
C ASN A 101 38.11 11.31 -23.67
N LEU A 102 37.05 12.12 -23.58
CA LEU A 102 35.88 11.80 -22.77
C LEU A 102 35.22 10.48 -23.19
N GLU A 103 35.04 10.24 -24.49
CA GLU A 103 34.36 9.03 -25.00
C GLU A 103 35.12 7.73 -24.71
N GLY A 104 36.46 7.79 -24.70
CA GLY A 104 37.30 6.64 -24.42
C GLY A 104 37.56 6.38 -22.94
N THR A 105 37.27 7.35 -22.07
CA THR A 105 37.69 7.30 -20.65
C THR A 105 36.56 7.49 -19.65
N ALA A 106 35.38 7.99 -20.06
CA ALA A 106 34.18 8.09 -19.25
C ALA A 106 33.08 7.12 -19.73
N LEU A 107 32.12 6.81 -18.86
CA LEU A 107 31.02 5.92 -19.17
C LEU A 107 29.81 6.71 -19.68
N PRO A 108 29.34 6.52 -20.92
CA PRO A 108 28.11 7.17 -21.37
C PRO A 108 26.90 6.64 -20.59
N ALA A 109 26.01 7.54 -20.16
CA ALA A 109 24.77 7.18 -19.45
C ALA A 109 23.85 6.26 -20.28
N SER A 110 23.96 6.32 -21.61
CA SER A 110 23.28 5.39 -22.52
C SER A 110 23.68 3.92 -22.31
N PHE A 111 24.91 3.65 -21.85
CA PHE A 111 25.32 2.30 -21.48
C PHE A 111 24.56 1.82 -20.26
N LEU A 112 24.43 2.67 -19.22
CA LEU A 112 23.65 2.35 -18.03
C LEU A 112 22.19 2.07 -18.40
N HIS A 113 21.60 2.94 -19.24
CA HIS A 113 20.25 2.71 -19.78
C HIS A 113 20.15 1.35 -20.47
N GLN A 114 21.07 1.02 -21.37
CA GLN A 114 21.06 -0.22 -22.14
C GLN A 114 21.16 -1.47 -21.25
N GLN A 115 22.05 -1.46 -20.24
CA GLN A 115 22.20 -2.61 -19.34
C GLN A 115 20.94 -2.83 -18.51
N PHE A 116 20.39 -1.76 -17.91
CA PHE A 116 19.16 -1.88 -17.13
C PHE A 116 17.95 -2.25 -18.00
N SER A 117 17.86 -1.75 -19.23
CA SER A 117 16.75 -2.12 -20.14
C SER A 117 16.84 -3.57 -20.64
N ARG A 118 18.00 -4.23 -20.50
CA ARG A 118 18.19 -5.66 -20.78
C ARG A 118 17.97 -6.56 -19.56
N SER A 119 17.99 -5.99 -18.35
CA SER A 119 17.80 -6.72 -17.11
C SER A 119 16.38 -7.28 -17.01
N ASP A 120 16.23 -8.46 -16.42
CA ASP A 120 14.91 -8.99 -16.08
C ASP A 120 14.29 -8.23 -14.89
N ALA A 121 15.07 -7.51 -14.08
CA ALA A 121 14.58 -6.74 -12.94
C ALA A 121 13.52 -5.72 -13.37
N GLN A 122 12.26 -5.94 -12.96
CA GLN A 122 11.18 -5.00 -13.24
C GLN A 122 11.22 -3.74 -12.38
N GLN A 123 11.99 -3.76 -11.28
CA GLN A 123 12.17 -2.63 -10.39
C GLN A 123 13.62 -2.17 -10.42
N GLN A 124 13.84 -0.92 -10.80
CA GLN A 124 15.16 -0.39 -11.07
C GLN A 124 15.32 1.01 -10.46
N ILE A 125 16.40 1.25 -9.73
CA ILE A 125 16.68 2.56 -9.13
C ILE A 125 18.05 3.03 -9.62
N VAL A 126 18.12 4.25 -10.14
CA VAL A 126 19.36 4.93 -10.49
C VAL A 126 19.43 6.23 -9.70
N ILE A 127 20.43 6.39 -8.86
CA ILE A 127 20.67 7.61 -8.09
C ILE A 127 21.99 8.21 -8.55
N LEU A 128 21.93 9.44 -9.05
CA LEU A 128 23.08 10.22 -9.53
C LEU A 128 23.34 11.38 -8.59
N GLU A 129 24.31 11.22 -7.69
CA GLU A 129 24.88 12.31 -6.91
C GLU A 129 26.04 12.89 -7.72
N CYS A 130 25.76 13.92 -8.53
CA CYS A 130 26.75 14.42 -9.49
C CYS A 130 26.92 15.92 -9.45
N ASP A 131 28.19 16.33 -9.49
CA ASP A 131 28.55 17.66 -9.98
C ASP A 131 28.55 17.61 -11.52
N TYR A 132 27.61 18.31 -12.14
CA TYR A 132 27.46 18.33 -13.59
C TYR A 132 28.28 19.46 -14.24
N TYR A 133 29.00 19.14 -15.32
CA TYR A 133 29.78 20.09 -16.13
C TYR A 133 29.46 19.91 -17.62
N SER A 134 29.55 20.97 -18.42
CA SER A 134 29.53 20.86 -19.89
C SER A 134 30.96 20.83 -20.45
N ALA A 135 31.21 19.98 -21.45
CA ALA A 135 32.45 20.00 -22.21
C ALA A 135 32.35 21.01 -23.38
N SER A 136 33.27 21.98 -23.41
CA SER A 136 33.40 22.97 -24.48
C SER A 136 34.20 22.43 -25.67
N ALA A 137 34.10 23.12 -26.82
CA ALA A 137 34.83 22.77 -28.04
C ALA A 137 36.36 22.81 -27.92
N ASP A 138 36.88 23.56 -26.96
CA ASP A 138 38.31 23.65 -26.64
C ASP A 138 38.75 22.68 -25.53
N GLY A 139 37.86 21.77 -25.09
CA GLY A 139 38.13 20.82 -24.01
C GLY A 139 38.02 21.43 -22.60
N SER A 140 37.69 22.71 -22.46
CA SER A 140 37.41 23.32 -21.15
C SER A 140 36.07 22.81 -20.57
N LEU A 141 35.95 22.81 -19.24
CA LEU A 141 34.70 22.49 -18.56
C LEU A 141 34.03 23.77 -18.09
N THR A 142 32.75 23.92 -18.40
CA THR A 142 31.93 25.07 -18.01
C THR A 142 30.72 24.61 -17.21
N GLU A 143 29.95 25.57 -16.72
CA GLU A 143 28.65 25.29 -16.10
C GLU A 143 27.74 24.50 -17.07
N PRO A 144 26.92 23.57 -16.53
CA PRO A 144 25.98 22.77 -17.30
C PRO A 144 24.92 23.67 -17.94
N VAL A 145 24.78 23.61 -19.26
CA VAL A 145 23.77 24.41 -19.98
C VAL A 145 22.37 23.78 -19.81
N SER A 146 22.29 22.45 -19.82
CA SER A 146 21.07 21.68 -19.51
C SER A 146 21.39 20.17 -19.49
N VAL A 147 20.86 19.42 -18.52
CA VAL A 147 20.93 17.95 -18.51
C VAL A 147 19.55 17.37 -18.83
N ASN A 148 19.41 16.56 -19.89
CA ASN A 148 18.16 15.85 -20.18
C ASN A 148 18.17 14.40 -19.68
N LEU A 149 18.32 14.23 -18.36
CA LEU A 149 18.34 12.91 -17.71
C LEU A 149 17.08 12.10 -17.97
N LYS A 150 15.93 12.79 -18.09
CA LYS A 150 14.65 12.14 -18.32
C LYS A 150 14.67 11.35 -19.62
N GLU A 151 15.07 11.96 -20.73
CA GLU A 151 15.11 11.27 -22.02
C GLU A 151 16.17 10.16 -22.07
N GLU A 152 17.31 10.34 -21.41
CA GLU A 152 18.41 9.36 -21.47
C GLU A 152 18.20 8.13 -20.59
N LEU A 153 17.66 8.32 -19.39
CA LEU A 153 17.66 7.27 -18.36
C LEU A 153 16.27 6.74 -18.03
N SER A 154 15.18 7.43 -18.37
CA SER A 154 13.83 6.95 -18.01
C SER A 154 13.45 5.69 -18.77
N ALA A 155 12.83 4.74 -18.07
CA ALA A 155 12.30 3.50 -18.63
C ALA A 155 11.16 2.97 -17.75
N PRO A 156 10.23 2.14 -18.27
CA PRO A 156 9.21 1.48 -17.44
C PRO A 156 9.83 0.72 -16.26
N GLY A 157 9.26 0.88 -15.06
CA GLY A 157 9.77 0.23 -13.85
C GLY A 157 11.06 0.82 -13.28
N ARG A 158 11.55 1.95 -13.82
CA ARG A 158 12.75 2.65 -13.36
C ARG A 158 12.45 3.98 -12.68
N ALA A 159 13.06 4.18 -11.52
CA ALA A 159 13.16 5.47 -10.85
C ALA A 159 14.57 6.04 -11.01
N VAL A 160 14.67 7.30 -11.43
CA VAL A 160 15.94 8.03 -11.58
C VAL A 160 15.91 9.24 -10.66
N LEU A 161 16.87 9.32 -9.74
CA LEU A 161 17.04 10.43 -8.79
C LEU A 161 18.35 11.15 -9.12
N THR A 162 18.35 12.47 -8.98
CA THR A 162 19.58 13.29 -9.08
C THR A 162 19.58 14.38 -8.02
N SER A 163 20.75 14.72 -7.49
CA SER A 163 20.91 15.73 -6.44
C SER A 163 20.75 17.17 -6.93
N SER A 164 21.00 17.44 -8.21
CA SER A 164 20.67 18.73 -8.85
C SER A 164 20.46 18.59 -10.37
N THR A 165 19.80 19.59 -10.97
CA THR A 165 19.70 19.81 -12.42
C THR A 165 20.29 21.16 -12.87
N THR A 166 20.79 21.98 -11.93
CA THR A 166 21.45 23.28 -12.16
C THR A 166 22.64 23.48 -11.20
N THR A 167 23.68 24.19 -11.63
CA THR A 167 24.83 24.52 -10.75
C THR A 167 24.50 25.65 -9.80
N GLN A 168 25.04 25.58 -8.57
CA GLN A 168 25.74 26.74 -8.01
C GLN A 168 26.78 26.32 -6.97
N THR A 169 27.97 26.88 -7.19
CA THR A 169 29.11 27.11 -6.29
C THR A 169 29.24 26.16 -5.10
N SER A 170 30.22 25.26 -5.23
CA SER A 170 30.87 24.53 -4.14
C SER A 170 31.44 25.51 -3.11
N PHE A 171 30.59 26.00 -2.21
CA PHE A 171 31.03 26.36 -0.87
C PHE A 171 31.08 25.06 -0.07
N GLU A 172 32.27 24.45 -0.13
CA GLU A 172 32.74 23.48 0.84
C GLU A 172 32.48 24.03 2.24
N GLN A 173 31.69 23.29 3.03
CA GLN A 173 31.75 23.40 4.48
C GLN A 173 32.33 22.08 4.99
N GLU A 174 33.56 22.22 5.50
CA GLU A 174 34.37 21.37 6.37
C GLU A 174 34.05 19.87 6.42
N ALA A 175 35.02 19.07 5.95
CA ALA A 175 35.05 17.62 6.13
C ALA A 175 34.99 17.21 7.62
N PRO A 176 34.47 16.00 7.92
CA PRO A 176 34.11 14.94 6.99
C PRO A 176 32.62 14.63 7.03
N HIS A 177 31.86 15.19 6.10
CA HIS A 177 30.43 14.91 5.97
C HIS A 177 30.05 14.58 4.52
N CYS A 178 29.01 13.75 4.37
CA CYS A 178 28.44 13.36 3.09
C CYS A 178 27.90 14.58 2.32
N SER A 179 27.66 14.42 1.01
CA SER A 179 26.90 15.38 0.22
C SER A 179 25.52 15.61 0.84
N LEU A 180 25.00 16.84 0.72
CA LEU A 180 23.79 17.27 1.45
C LEU A 180 22.57 16.43 1.07
N TYR A 181 22.42 16.08 -0.20
CA TYR A 181 21.32 15.23 -0.66
C TYR A 181 21.47 13.81 -0.13
N THR A 182 22.65 13.20 -0.25
CA THR A 182 22.94 11.87 0.32
C THR A 182 22.73 11.84 1.83
N GLN A 183 23.14 12.87 2.57
CA GLN A 183 22.92 12.99 4.01
C GLN A 183 21.44 12.83 4.36
N TYR A 184 20.53 13.48 3.63
CA TYR A 184 19.10 13.39 3.91
C TYR A 184 18.42 12.16 3.34
N LEU A 185 18.96 11.53 2.28
CA LEU A 185 18.54 10.18 1.90
C LEU A 185 18.87 9.19 3.03
N VAL A 186 20.08 9.26 3.58
CA VAL A 186 20.53 8.40 4.68
C VAL A 186 19.70 8.67 5.94
N GLU A 187 19.52 9.93 6.35
CA GLU A 187 18.70 10.30 7.51
C GLU A 187 17.25 9.81 7.35
N GLY A 188 16.66 9.98 6.16
CA GLY A 188 15.28 9.57 5.87
C GLY A 188 15.06 8.07 6.03
N ILE A 189 16.02 7.24 5.60
CA ILE A 189 16.01 5.79 5.78
C ILE A 189 16.28 5.42 7.24
N GLU A 190 17.35 5.95 7.82
CA GLU A 190 17.88 5.54 9.13
C GLU A 190 16.92 5.87 10.27
N THR A 191 16.31 7.06 10.22
CA THR A 191 15.38 7.52 11.26
C THR A 191 13.94 7.11 10.99
N GLY A 192 13.63 6.69 9.76
CA GLY A 192 12.27 6.52 9.28
C GLY A 192 11.53 7.83 8.98
N ALA A 193 12.18 9.00 9.06
CA ALA A 193 11.51 10.29 8.85
C ALA A 193 10.97 10.50 7.42
N ALA A 194 11.45 9.71 6.45
CA ALA A 194 10.89 9.70 5.10
C ALA A 194 9.50 9.03 5.02
N ASP A 195 9.12 8.19 6.00
CA ASP A 195 7.80 7.55 6.11
C ASP A 195 6.75 8.55 6.64
N ARG A 196 6.37 9.52 5.79
CA ARG A 196 5.51 10.64 6.20
C ARG A 196 4.09 10.22 6.60
N ASP A 197 3.59 9.13 6.01
CA ASP A 197 2.27 8.60 6.33
C ASP A 197 2.28 7.58 7.47
N GLY A 198 3.47 7.25 8.00
CA GLY A 198 3.65 6.35 9.14
C GLY A 198 3.31 4.89 8.82
N ALA A 199 3.39 4.51 7.53
CA ALA A 199 3.04 3.19 7.04
C ALA A 199 4.05 2.10 7.42
N GLY A 200 5.23 2.47 7.90
CA GLY A 200 6.38 1.58 8.02
C GLY A 200 6.97 1.17 6.67
N LEU A 201 6.65 1.90 5.60
CA LEU A 201 7.19 1.70 4.26
C LEU A 201 7.76 3.01 3.74
N ILE A 202 9.00 2.99 3.25
CA ILE A 202 9.58 4.13 2.55
C ILE A 202 9.68 3.78 1.07
N TYR A 203 8.92 4.50 0.25
CA TYR A 203 9.04 4.48 -1.19
C TYR A 203 10.10 5.47 -1.69
N VAL A 204 10.61 5.22 -2.89
CA VAL A 204 11.61 6.09 -3.54
C VAL A 204 11.13 7.54 -3.63
N ARG A 205 9.86 7.77 -4.00
CA ARG A 205 9.33 9.14 -4.05
C ARG A 205 9.31 9.81 -2.69
N GLU A 206 8.93 9.10 -1.64
CA GLU A 206 8.85 9.68 -0.29
C GLU A 206 10.23 10.04 0.23
N LEU A 207 11.19 9.15 0.01
CA LEU A 207 12.58 9.40 0.34
C LEU A 207 13.11 10.62 -0.41
N HIS A 208 12.85 10.69 -1.71
CA HIS A 208 13.22 11.84 -2.54
C HIS A 208 12.56 13.14 -2.05
N ASN A 209 11.26 13.12 -1.77
CA ASN A 209 10.53 14.30 -1.31
C ASN A 209 11.03 14.78 0.06
N TYR A 210 11.33 13.86 0.98
CA TYR A 210 11.96 14.14 2.26
C TYR A 210 13.33 14.82 2.08
N ALA A 211 14.22 14.21 1.30
CA ALA A 211 15.55 14.77 1.06
C ALA A 211 15.48 16.13 0.36
N THR A 212 14.59 16.28 -0.62
CA THR A 212 14.39 17.54 -1.36
C THR A 212 13.95 18.66 -0.45
N GLU A 213 12.95 18.44 0.41
CA GLU A 213 12.48 19.47 1.35
C GLU A 213 13.60 19.92 2.31
N LYS A 214 14.39 18.97 2.82
CA LYS A 214 15.51 19.26 3.72
C LYS A 214 16.64 20.01 3.01
N VAL A 215 17.03 19.56 1.82
CA VAL A 215 18.03 20.24 0.98
C VAL A 215 17.58 21.66 0.67
N GLN A 216 16.34 21.86 0.19
CA GLN A 216 15.83 23.18 -0.17
C GLN A 216 15.66 24.11 1.03
N THR A 217 15.48 23.57 2.25
CA THR A 217 15.47 24.38 3.48
C THR A 217 16.84 24.99 3.77
N ILE A 218 17.93 24.29 3.42
CA ILE A 218 19.31 24.73 3.70
C ILE A 218 19.93 25.47 2.51
N LYS A 219 19.73 24.93 1.30
CA LYS A 219 20.23 25.45 0.03
C LYS A 219 19.07 25.47 -0.98
N PRO A 220 18.20 26.49 -0.97
CA PRO A 220 17.06 26.62 -1.88
C PRO A 220 17.43 26.56 -3.38
N GLN A 221 18.68 26.86 -3.71
CA GLN A 221 19.23 26.81 -5.07
C GLN A 221 19.51 25.39 -5.58
N ILE A 222 19.53 24.38 -4.70
CA ILE A 222 19.68 22.98 -5.11
C ILE A 222 18.29 22.41 -5.34
N GLU A 223 18.06 21.93 -6.56
CA GLU A 223 16.80 21.32 -6.98
C GLU A 223 17.03 19.84 -7.37
N PRO A 224 16.98 18.92 -6.40
CA PRO A 224 16.96 17.49 -6.70
C PRO A 224 15.76 17.16 -7.58
N ALA A 225 15.95 16.20 -8.48
CA ALA A 225 14.89 15.76 -9.38
C ALA A 225 14.64 14.26 -9.29
N LEU A 226 13.39 13.86 -9.51
CA LEU A 226 12.93 12.48 -9.60
C LEU A 226 12.19 12.27 -10.91
N PHE A 227 12.68 11.33 -11.70
CA PHE A 227 12.01 10.85 -12.91
C PHE A 227 11.49 9.44 -12.65
N LEU A 228 10.20 9.28 -12.89
CA LEU A 228 9.52 7.99 -12.83
C LEU A 228 8.92 7.71 -14.20
N ASP A 229 8.65 6.43 -14.46
CA ASP A 229 8.00 6.03 -15.70
C ASP A 229 6.63 6.72 -15.89
N ASN A 230 6.15 6.72 -17.14
CA ASN A 230 4.89 7.36 -17.51
C ASN A 230 3.66 6.70 -16.84
N LYS A 231 3.84 5.56 -16.17
CA LYS A 231 2.80 4.87 -15.39
C LYS A 231 2.84 5.25 -13.91
N GLY A 232 3.85 5.98 -13.47
CA GLY A 232 4.00 6.52 -12.12
C GLY A 232 4.22 5.46 -11.05
N LEU A 233 4.80 4.30 -11.40
CA LEU A 233 5.04 3.22 -10.45
C LEU A 233 6.11 3.66 -9.43
N ASP A 234 5.72 3.75 -8.17
CA ASP A 234 6.66 4.05 -7.10
C ASP A 234 7.31 2.77 -6.59
N ILE A 235 8.62 2.81 -6.33
CA ILE A 235 9.40 1.62 -5.98
C ILE A 235 9.56 1.58 -4.46
N LEU A 236 9.19 0.46 -3.86
CA LEU A 236 9.39 0.24 -2.42
C LEU A 236 10.87 0.03 -2.12
N LEU A 237 11.49 0.94 -1.36
CA LEU A 237 12.90 0.83 -1.00
C LEU A 237 13.10 0.03 0.28
N THR A 238 12.43 0.40 1.37
CA THR A 238 12.60 -0.21 2.69
C THR A 238 11.29 -0.43 3.42
N ILE A 239 11.29 -1.47 4.26
CA ILE A 239 10.25 -1.77 5.23
C ILE A 239 10.89 -1.51 6.60
N LEU A 240 10.36 -0.55 7.35
CA LEU A 240 10.83 -0.26 8.69
C LEU A 240 10.30 -1.31 9.66
N MET A 241 11.18 -2.15 10.21
CA MET A 241 10.81 -3.11 11.25
C MET A 241 10.77 -2.40 12.61
N ASN A 242 9.66 -2.52 13.33
CA ASN A 242 9.54 -1.91 14.66
C ASN A 242 10.00 -2.89 15.77
N LYS A 243 10.46 -2.30 16.89
CA LYS A 243 10.77 -2.99 18.15
C LYS A 243 9.56 -3.82 18.63
N ASP A 244 9.90 -4.97 19.22
CA ASP A 244 9.08 -6.09 19.72
C ASP A 244 7.53 -5.88 19.70
N PRO A 245 6.76 -6.72 18.98
CA PRO A 245 5.29 -6.62 18.85
C PRO A 245 4.51 -6.71 20.17
N LYS A 246 5.16 -6.98 21.29
CA LYS A 246 4.55 -7.01 22.63
C LYS A 246 4.21 -5.62 23.18
N ASP A 247 4.86 -4.56 22.72
CA ASP A 247 4.70 -3.22 23.31
C ASP A 247 3.56 -2.39 22.69
N ASP A 248 3.12 -2.69 21.45
CA ASP A 248 1.96 -2.04 20.81
C ASP A 248 1.37 -2.87 19.63
N PRO A 249 0.44 -3.81 19.90
CA PRO A 249 -0.22 -4.62 18.87
C PRO A 249 -1.05 -3.79 17.85
N ASP A 250 -1.51 -2.60 18.24
CA ASP A 250 -2.31 -1.71 17.39
C ASP A 250 -1.44 -0.89 16.40
N SER A 251 -0.13 -0.79 16.63
CA SER A 251 0.86 -0.19 15.72
C SER A 251 1.22 -1.13 14.57
N GLU A 252 1.42 -2.41 14.85
CA GLU A 252 1.64 -3.40 13.79
C GLU A 252 0.46 -3.46 12.83
N TYR A 253 -0.80 -3.50 13.32
CA TYR A 253 -1.96 -3.60 12.44
C TYR A 253 -2.14 -2.37 11.53
N ARG A 254 -1.91 -1.16 12.04
CA ARG A 254 -2.00 0.09 11.25
C ARG A 254 -0.86 0.21 10.24
N LYS A 255 0.36 -0.21 10.61
CA LYS A 255 1.51 -0.24 9.71
C LYS A 255 1.36 -1.33 8.65
N ILE A 256 0.85 -2.49 9.02
CA ILE A 256 0.41 -3.56 8.11
C ILE A 256 -0.62 -2.97 7.15
N GLU A 257 -1.73 -2.39 7.63
CA GLU A 257 -2.79 -1.81 6.79
C GLU A 257 -2.28 -0.72 5.84
N ALA A 258 -1.38 0.16 6.29
CA ALA A 258 -0.79 1.22 5.47
C ALA A 258 0.31 0.70 4.50
N LYS A 259 1.07 -0.32 4.92
CA LYS A 259 1.99 -1.09 4.06
C LYS A 259 1.24 -1.78 2.93
N TYR A 260 0.12 -2.41 3.26
CA TYR A 260 -0.79 -2.95 2.27
C TYR A 260 -1.33 -1.81 1.41
N ARG A 261 -1.82 -0.69 2.00
CA ARG A 261 -2.38 0.52 1.32
C ARG A 261 -1.61 0.94 0.07
N LYS A 262 -0.32 1.22 0.26
CA LYS A 262 0.56 1.62 -0.84
C LYS A 262 0.88 0.49 -1.83
N ILE A 263 0.98 -0.76 -1.36
CA ILE A 263 1.23 -1.92 -2.23
C ILE A 263 0.09 -2.15 -3.21
N VAL A 264 -1.14 -1.71 -2.95
CA VAL A 264 -2.26 -1.97 -3.89
C VAL A 264 -2.71 -0.70 -4.60
N GLU A 265 -2.52 0.50 -4.04
CA GLU A 265 -2.61 1.76 -4.81
C GLU A 265 -1.66 1.74 -6.03
N ASN A 266 -0.51 1.06 -5.93
CA ASN A 266 0.37 0.79 -7.06
C ASN A 266 -0.18 -0.26 -8.06
N TYR A 267 -1.08 -1.17 -7.65
CA TYR A 267 -1.49 -2.36 -8.42
C TYR A 267 -2.95 -2.35 -8.91
N GLU A 268 -3.85 -1.54 -8.34
CA GLU A 268 -5.19 -1.26 -8.91
C GLU A 268 -5.11 -0.75 -10.35
N ARG A 269 -3.97 -0.17 -10.74
CA ARG A 269 -3.65 0.25 -12.12
C ARG A 269 -3.46 -0.91 -13.12
N TYR A 270 -3.39 -2.17 -12.67
CA TYR A 270 -2.97 -3.32 -13.50
C TYR A 270 -3.98 -4.48 -13.59
N GLY A 271 -5.14 -4.41 -12.94
CA GLY A 271 -6.27 -5.32 -13.17
C GLY A 271 -6.07 -6.79 -12.74
N LYS A 272 -5.04 -7.10 -11.95
CA LYS A 272 -4.84 -8.42 -11.32
C LYS A 272 -4.40 -8.29 -9.86
N ILE A 273 -4.98 -9.13 -9.00
CA ILE A 273 -4.59 -9.24 -7.59
C ILE A 273 -3.19 -9.87 -7.51
N PRO A 274 -2.20 -9.23 -6.84
CA PRO A 274 -0.84 -9.77 -6.74
C PRO A 274 -0.80 -11.15 -6.06
N GLU A 275 0.10 -12.03 -6.49
CA GLU A 275 0.24 -13.39 -5.94
C GLU A 275 0.44 -13.41 -4.42
N ILE A 276 1.07 -12.39 -3.84
CA ILE A 276 1.26 -12.29 -2.38
C ILE A 276 -0.05 -12.01 -1.64
N VAL A 277 -0.96 -11.24 -2.26
CA VAL A 277 -2.31 -11.00 -1.73
C VAL A 277 -3.11 -12.29 -1.86
N GLN A 278 -3.01 -12.97 -3.00
CA GLN A 278 -3.68 -14.26 -3.21
C GLN A 278 -3.18 -15.34 -2.25
N TYR A 279 -1.89 -15.38 -1.95
CA TYR A 279 -1.30 -16.26 -0.94
C TYR A 279 -1.87 -15.98 0.46
N THR A 280 -1.99 -14.71 0.84
CA THR A 280 -2.56 -14.29 2.13
C THR A 280 -4.04 -14.65 2.23
N LEU A 281 -4.80 -14.44 1.15
CA LEU A 281 -6.21 -14.82 1.05
C LEU A 281 -6.38 -16.33 1.18
N ASN A 282 -5.62 -17.12 0.40
CA ASN A 282 -5.66 -18.59 0.46
C ASN A 282 -5.32 -19.13 1.85
N LYS A 283 -4.35 -18.51 2.55
CA LYS A 283 -4.02 -18.87 3.93
C LYS A 283 -5.21 -18.60 4.87
N LYS A 284 -5.84 -17.43 4.75
CA LYS A 284 -7.05 -17.11 5.53
C LYS A 284 -8.21 -18.04 5.20
N HIS A 285 -8.45 -18.36 3.93
CA HIS A 285 -9.48 -19.32 3.53
C HIS A 285 -9.29 -20.67 4.19
N LYS A 286 -8.04 -21.15 4.27
CA LYS A 286 -7.72 -22.41 4.96
C LYS A 286 -7.95 -22.34 6.47
N GLU A 287 -7.62 -21.23 7.12
CA GLU A 287 -7.88 -20.99 8.56
C GLU A 287 -9.38 -20.80 8.88
N LEU A 288 -10.15 -20.41 7.88
CA LEU A 288 -11.58 -20.14 7.95
C LEU A 288 -12.43 -21.33 7.40
N GLY A 289 -11.81 -22.36 6.84
CA GLY A 289 -12.52 -23.52 6.26
C GLY A 289 -13.31 -23.20 4.98
N ILE A 290 -12.99 -22.10 4.29
CA ILE A 290 -13.70 -21.64 3.09
C ILE A 290 -13.10 -22.31 1.85
N THR A 291 -13.95 -22.84 0.98
CA THR A 291 -13.57 -23.30 -0.37
C THR A 291 -14.31 -22.45 -1.41
N VAL A 292 -13.56 -21.69 -2.21
CA VAL A 292 -14.11 -20.90 -3.32
C VAL A 292 -13.66 -21.52 -4.63
N ASP A 293 -14.59 -22.09 -5.40
CA ASP A 293 -14.31 -22.59 -6.76
C ASP A 293 -14.49 -21.47 -7.79
N LEU A 294 -13.38 -20.80 -8.12
CA LEU A 294 -13.37 -19.69 -9.07
C LEU A 294 -13.74 -20.10 -10.50
N HIS A 295 -13.76 -21.40 -10.82
CA HIS A 295 -13.95 -21.91 -12.19
C HIS A 295 -15.38 -22.43 -12.45
N GLN A 296 -16.25 -22.51 -11.44
CA GLN A 296 -17.64 -22.88 -11.65
C GLN A 296 -18.41 -21.82 -12.44
N PRO A 297 -19.32 -22.21 -13.37
CA PRO A 297 -20.16 -21.26 -14.09
C PRO A 297 -21.09 -20.54 -13.12
N ASP A 298 -21.41 -19.28 -13.42
CA ASP A 298 -22.32 -18.49 -12.59
C ASP A 298 -23.74 -19.08 -12.69
N GLN A 299 -24.23 -19.65 -11.59
CA GLN A 299 -25.61 -20.13 -11.47
C GLN A 299 -26.47 -19.00 -10.90
N LEU A 300 -27.20 -18.30 -11.77
CA LEU A 300 -28.08 -17.19 -11.41
C LEU A 300 -29.52 -17.68 -11.16
N ILE A 301 -29.70 -18.58 -10.20
CA ILE A 301 -30.99 -19.21 -9.89
C ILE A 301 -31.73 -18.45 -8.78
N SER A 302 -33.06 -18.49 -8.80
CA SER A 302 -33.93 -17.80 -7.84
C SER A 302 -35.23 -18.57 -7.68
N ASP A 303 -35.70 -18.77 -6.44
CA ASP A 303 -37.03 -19.33 -6.17
C ASP A 303 -38.13 -18.29 -6.42
N GLN A 304 -37.78 -17.01 -6.34
CA GLN A 304 -38.69 -15.87 -6.49
C GLN A 304 -38.65 -15.23 -7.88
N GLY A 305 -37.89 -15.80 -8.84
CA GLY A 305 -37.76 -15.27 -10.19
C GLY A 305 -36.97 -13.95 -10.28
N ILE A 306 -36.06 -13.71 -9.33
CA ILE A 306 -35.17 -12.54 -9.27
C ILE A 306 -34.04 -12.67 -10.29
N ASP A 307 -33.76 -11.59 -11.02
CA ASP A 307 -32.63 -11.52 -11.95
C ASP A 307 -31.37 -10.98 -11.25
N TYR A 308 -30.37 -11.87 -11.08
CA TYR A 308 -29.09 -11.56 -10.46
C TYR A 308 -28.00 -11.11 -11.44
N SER A 309 -28.32 -10.93 -12.73
CA SER A 309 -27.34 -10.62 -13.78
C SER A 309 -26.61 -9.30 -13.51
N ASN A 310 -27.34 -8.27 -13.06
CA ASN A 310 -26.76 -6.96 -12.75
C ASN A 310 -25.79 -7.04 -11.56
N LEU A 311 -26.17 -7.75 -10.49
CA LEU A 311 -25.29 -8.00 -9.35
C LEU A 311 -23.99 -8.71 -9.77
N ARG A 312 -24.10 -9.77 -10.58
CA ARG A 312 -22.94 -10.48 -11.14
C ARG A 312 -22.01 -9.53 -11.89
N ASP A 313 -22.56 -8.70 -12.77
CA ASP A 313 -21.77 -7.82 -13.63
C ASP A 313 -21.08 -6.70 -12.83
N LEU A 314 -21.75 -6.17 -11.80
CA LEU A 314 -21.15 -5.20 -10.86
C LEU A 314 -19.99 -5.83 -10.06
N LEU A 315 -20.19 -7.02 -9.51
CA LEU A 315 -19.16 -7.75 -8.77
C LEU A 315 -17.97 -8.11 -9.64
N LYS A 316 -18.22 -8.61 -10.87
CA LYS A 316 -17.19 -8.92 -11.86
C LYS A 316 -16.39 -7.69 -12.28
N ALA A 317 -17.02 -6.52 -12.33
CA ALA A 317 -16.38 -5.25 -12.63
C ALA A 317 -15.68 -4.61 -11.42
N GLY A 318 -15.75 -5.21 -10.22
CA GLY A 318 -15.18 -4.66 -9.00
C GLY A 318 -15.89 -3.39 -8.50
N LYS A 319 -17.14 -3.17 -8.90
CA LYS A 319 -17.97 -2.03 -8.45
C LYS A 319 -18.65 -2.36 -7.12
N TRP A 320 -17.84 -2.48 -6.07
CA TRP A 320 -18.26 -3.05 -4.79
C TRP A 320 -19.35 -2.24 -4.08
N LYS A 321 -19.35 -0.90 -4.21
CA LYS A 321 -20.35 -0.03 -3.57
C LYS A 321 -21.71 -0.19 -4.23
N GLU A 322 -21.73 -0.23 -5.55
CA GLU A 322 -22.92 -0.44 -6.35
C GLU A 322 -23.44 -1.86 -6.18
N ALA A 323 -22.55 -2.86 -6.12
CA ALA A 323 -22.92 -4.25 -5.86
C ALA A 323 -23.55 -4.44 -4.46
N ASP A 324 -23.06 -3.75 -3.43
CA ASP A 324 -23.65 -3.81 -2.09
C ASP A 324 -25.05 -3.18 -2.04
N GLN A 325 -25.23 -2.05 -2.72
CA GLN A 325 -26.55 -1.42 -2.89
C GLN A 325 -27.53 -2.31 -3.65
N GLU A 326 -27.06 -2.91 -4.75
CA GLU A 326 -27.84 -3.86 -5.54
C GLU A 326 -28.23 -5.09 -4.72
N THR A 327 -27.29 -5.61 -3.92
CA THR A 327 -27.56 -6.76 -3.03
C THR A 327 -28.69 -6.44 -2.07
N PHE A 328 -28.69 -5.28 -1.43
CA PHE A 328 -29.78 -4.88 -0.54
C PHE A 328 -31.12 -4.78 -1.29
N ALA A 329 -31.15 -4.14 -2.46
CA ALA A 329 -32.37 -4.00 -3.26
C ALA A 329 -32.94 -5.35 -3.70
N LEU A 330 -32.09 -6.27 -4.16
CA LEU A 330 -32.49 -7.61 -4.55
C LEU A 330 -32.99 -8.44 -3.36
N MET A 331 -32.40 -8.28 -2.18
CA MET A 331 -32.90 -8.93 -0.96
C MET A 331 -34.27 -8.40 -0.56
N VAL A 332 -34.51 -7.08 -0.63
CA VAL A 332 -35.84 -6.50 -0.36
C VAL A 332 -36.89 -7.03 -1.35
N LYS A 333 -36.50 -7.15 -2.62
CA LYS A 333 -37.37 -7.69 -3.67
C LYS A 333 -37.69 -9.18 -3.47
N ALA A 334 -36.71 -9.98 -3.06
CA ALA A 334 -36.88 -11.43 -2.83
C ALA A 334 -37.84 -11.74 -1.67
N VAL A 335 -38.16 -10.77 -0.81
CA VAL A 335 -39.14 -10.91 0.28
C VAL A 335 -40.41 -10.10 0.05
N ASP A 336 -40.63 -9.57 -1.16
CA ASP A 336 -41.81 -8.79 -1.57
C ASP A 336 -42.04 -7.52 -0.73
N ARG A 337 -40.98 -6.75 -0.47
CA ARG A 337 -41.01 -5.53 0.38
C ARG A 337 -40.51 -4.27 -0.30
N GLU A 338 -40.62 -4.20 -1.62
CA GLU A 338 -40.12 -3.06 -2.40
C GLU A 338 -40.76 -1.73 -1.99
N GLU A 339 -42.05 -1.74 -1.57
CA GLU A 339 -42.76 -0.55 -1.09
C GLU A 339 -42.21 -0.02 0.25
N ASP A 340 -41.79 -0.93 1.15
CA ASP A 340 -41.21 -0.58 2.45
C ASP A 340 -39.76 -0.10 2.34
N ASN A 341 -39.07 -0.47 1.26
CA ASN A 341 -37.64 -0.25 1.02
C ASN A 341 -36.76 -0.63 2.23
N ASN A 342 -37.15 -1.67 2.96
CA ASN A 342 -36.48 -2.12 4.17
C ASN A 342 -36.64 -3.63 4.40
N LEU A 343 -35.66 -4.22 5.08
CA LEU A 343 -35.71 -5.59 5.56
C LEU A 343 -36.14 -5.59 7.04
N ASP A 344 -36.83 -6.64 7.47
CA ASP A 344 -37.13 -6.85 8.88
C ASP A 344 -36.68 -8.25 9.35
N PRO A 345 -36.58 -8.47 10.68
CA PRO A 345 -36.07 -9.73 11.21
C PRO A 345 -36.86 -10.98 10.76
N GLU A 346 -38.17 -10.86 10.54
CA GLU A 346 -39.03 -12.00 10.14
C GLU A 346 -38.83 -12.35 8.67
N SER A 347 -38.69 -11.33 7.82
CA SER A 347 -38.45 -11.49 6.39
C SER A 347 -37.09 -12.16 6.14
N ILE A 348 -36.09 -11.84 6.96
CA ILE A 348 -34.76 -12.48 6.91
C ILE A 348 -34.81 -13.95 7.36
N LYS A 349 -35.58 -14.26 8.41
CA LYS A 349 -35.72 -15.63 8.93
C LYS A 349 -36.36 -16.57 7.91
N ASN A 350 -37.21 -16.04 7.02
CA ASN A 350 -37.89 -16.81 5.99
C ASN A 350 -37.34 -16.54 4.58
N PHE A 351 -36.11 -16.00 4.47
CA PHE A 351 -35.54 -15.61 3.19
C PHE A 351 -35.34 -16.85 2.28
N PRO A 352 -35.68 -16.82 0.98
CA PRO A 352 -35.54 -18.00 0.13
C PRO A 352 -34.09 -18.51 0.03
N CYS A 353 -33.85 -19.79 0.33
CA CYS A 353 -32.49 -20.34 0.40
C CYS A 353 -31.75 -20.29 -0.94
N THR A 354 -32.45 -20.54 -2.06
CA THR A 354 -31.85 -20.48 -3.40
C THR A 354 -31.33 -19.08 -3.71
N ASP A 355 -32.13 -18.06 -3.42
CA ASP A 355 -31.78 -16.65 -3.60
C ASP A 355 -30.59 -16.23 -2.72
N LEU A 356 -30.57 -16.66 -1.45
CA LEU A 356 -29.47 -16.39 -0.53
C LEU A 356 -28.17 -17.06 -0.99
N HIS A 357 -28.27 -18.31 -1.47
CA HIS A 357 -27.15 -19.05 -2.02
C HIS A 357 -26.58 -18.36 -3.27
N THR A 358 -27.44 -17.91 -4.19
CA THR A 358 -27.00 -17.19 -5.40
C THR A 358 -26.25 -15.92 -5.06
N ILE A 359 -26.76 -15.11 -4.11
CA ILE A 359 -26.07 -13.90 -3.65
C ILE A 359 -24.70 -14.25 -3.04
N GLU A 360 -24.67 -15.26 -2.16
CA GLU A 360 -23.44 -15.65 -1.47
C GLU A 360 -22.36 -16.12 -2.44
N GLN A 361 -22.71 -16.99 -3.40
CA GLN A 361 -21.75 -17.52 -4.37
C GLN A 361 -21.14 -16.41 -5.23
N LEU A 362 -21.95 -15.44 -5.66
CA LEU A 362 -21.45 -14.30 -6.43
C LEU A 362 -20.46 -13.47 -5.61
N TRP A 363 -20.79 -13.15 -4.35
CA TRP A 363 -19.90 -12.39 -3.48
C TRP A 363 -18.60 -13.14 -3.20
N LEU A 364 -18.67 -14.41 -2.81
CA LEU A 364 -17.48 -15.23 -2.55
C LEU A 364 -16.61 -15.35 -3.81
N LYS A 365 -17.18 -15.68 -4.96
CA LYS A 365 -16.41 -15.87 -6.19
C LYS A 365 -15.69 -14.61 -6.63
N TYR A 366 -16.42 -13.53 -6.82
CA TYR A 366 -15.85 -12.32 -7.42
C TYR A 366 -14.97 -11.55 -6.44
N SER A 367 -15.22 -11.67 -5.13
CA SER A 367 -14.32 -11.11 -4.10
C SER A 367 -13.11 -11.99 -3.79
N SER A 368 -12.96 -13.15 -4.46
CA SER A 368 -11.96 -14.16 -4.10
C SER A 368 -12.02 -14.56 -2.62
N GLY A 369 -13.24 -14.78 -2.12
CA GLY A 369 -13.54 -15.20 -0.74
C GLY A 369 -13.23 -14.16 0.32
N GLN A 370 -13.16 -12.88 -0.04
CA GLN A 370 -12.96 -11.78 0.92
C GLN A 370 -14.28 -11.33 1.55
N PHE A 371 -15.36 -11.35 0.77
CA PHE A 371 -16.69 -10.85 1.13
C PHE A 371 -17.73 -11.95 0.97
N GLY A 372 -18.75 -11.91 1.82
CA GLY A 372 -19.78 -12.93 1.93
C GLY A 372 -20.38 -12.98 3.33
N PHE A 373 -21.64 -13.38 3.42
CA PHE A 373 -22.34 -13.55 4.68
C PHE A 373 -21.86 -14.79 5.46
N SER A 374 -21.36 -15.83 4.78
CA SER A 374 -20.71 -16.97 5.45
C SER A 374 -19.51 -16.52 6.28
N LEU A 375 -18.70 -15.60 5.73
CA LEU A 375 -17.53 -15.03 6.38
C LEU A 375 -17.92 -14.22 7.61
N GLN A 376 -18.98 -13.43 7.48
CA GLN A 376 -19.55 -12.67 8.60
C GLN A 376 -20.05 -13.60 9.70
N LYS A 377 -20.78 -14.67 9.36
CA LYS A 377 -21.24 -15.69 10.30
C LYS A 377 -20.07 -16.33 11.04
N GLU A 378 -19.01 -16.71 10.33
CA GLU A 378 -17.87 -17.37 10.94
C GLU A 378 -17.10 -16.45 11.90
N ILE A 379 -16.91 -15.18 11.51
CA ILE A 379 -16.32 -14.16 12.39
C ILE A 379 -17.18 -13.99 13.65
N TRP A 380 -18.51 -13.96 13.50
CA TRP A 380 -19.44 -13.88 14.63
C TRP A 380 -19.28 -15.06 15.60
N GLN A 381 -19.26 -16.29 15.09
CA GLN A 381 -19.09 -17.50 15.90
C GLN A 381 -17.71 -17.54 16.58
N LYS A 382 -16.63 -17.14 15.88
CA LYS A 382 -15.27 -17.08 16.45
C LYS A 382 -15.14 -16.11 17.62
N LEU A 383 -15.95 -15.05 17.64
CA LEU A 383 -16.01 -14.11 18.75
C LEU A 383 -16.84 -14.63 19.94
N GLY A 384 -17.49 -15.80 19.81
CA GLY A 384 -18.38 -16.38 20.82
C GLY A 384 -19.86 -16.03 20.59
N GLY A 385 -20.21 -15.54 19.41
CA GLY A 385 -21.58 -15.28 18.99
C GLY A 385 -22.42 -16.56 18.91
N LYS A 386 -23.62 -16.51 19.47
CA LYS A 386 -24.63 -17.56 19.33
C LYS A 386 -25.56 -17.25 18.17
N LEU A 387 -26.04 -18.29 17.49
CA LEU A 387 -27.00 -18.18 16.39
C LEU A 387 -28.45 -18.31 16.87
N ASP A 388 -28.66 -19.01 17.98
CA ASP A 388 -29.98 -19.11 18.62
C ASP A 388 -30.37 -17.79 19.30
N SER A 389 -31.35 -17.08 18.72
CA SER A 389 -32.20 -16.18 19.47
C SER A 389 -33.33 -17.00 20.10
N ASP A 390 -33.09 -17.57 21.27
CA ASP A 390 -34.14 -18.25 22.04
C ASP A 390 -35.23 -17.22 22.40
N GLU A 391 -36.28 -17.13 21.58
CA GLU A 391 -37.38 -16.14 21.69
C GLU A 391 -38.20 -16.26 22.99
N ASN A 392 -37.95 -17.31 23.78
CA ASN A 392 -38.71 -17.63 24.99
C ASN A 392 -38.13 -17.07 26.28
N ASN A 393 -37.04 -16.28 26.24
CA ASN A 393 -36.56 -15.60 27.43
C ASN A 393 -36.21 -14.13 27.12
N VAL A 394 -37.08 -13.24 27.64
CA VAL A 394 -36.83 -11.80 27.91
C VAL A 394 -37.12 -10.77 26.79
N ASP A 395 -37.40 -11.17 25.54
CA ASP A 395 -37.13 -10.24 24.42
C ASP A 395 -38.26 -9.28 23.94
N LYS A 396 -39.54 -9.48 24.33
CA LYS A 396 -40.62 -8.54 23.94
C LYS A 396 -40.65 -7.25 24.77
N LEU A 397 -40.21 -7.30 26.04
CA LEU A 397 -40.28 -6.16 26.97
C LEU A 397 -39.01 -5.27 26.90
N GLU A 398 -37.86 -5.83 26.53
CA GLU A 398 -36.61 -5.09 26.37
C GLU A 398 -36.54 -4.28 25.06
N PHE A 399 -37.21 -4.74 24.00
CA PHE A 399 -37.28 -4.05 22.70
C PHE A 399 -37.94 -2.67 22.79
N ASN A 400 -39.11 -2.56 23.44
CA ASN A 400 -39.80 -1.27 23.61
C ASN A 400 -39.05 -0.29 24.52
N ARG A 401 -38.20 -0.78 25.43
CA ARG A 401 -37.41 0.08 26.34
C ARG A 401 -36.05 0.48 25.77
N SER A 402 -35.46 -0.30 24.86
CA SER A 402 -34.17 0.02 24.24
C SER A 402 -34.27 1.13 23.17
N VAL A 403 -35.43 1.29 22.53
CA VAL A 403 -35.79 2.50 21.76
C VAL A 403 -35.79 3.76 22.66
N TYR A 404 -36.22 3.61 23.92
CA TYR A 404 -36.33 4.70 24.89
C TYR A 404 -34.99 5.09 25.53
N VAL A 405 -34.09 4.14 25.80
CA VAL A 405 -32.81 4.43 26.47
C VAL A 405 -31.79 5.08 25.53
N LEU A 406 -31.80 4.79 24.23
CA LEU A 406 -30.86 5.42 23.29
C LEU A 406 -31.35 6.79 22.76
N SER A 407 -32.66 7.04 22.72
CA SER A 407 -33.18 8.41 22.47
C SER A 407 -32.83 9.36 23.63
N SER A 408 -32.75 8.85 24.86
CA SER A 408 -32.33 9.63 26.04
C SER A 408 -30.84 10.05 26.03
N TYR A 409 -30.00 9.43 25.20
CA TYR A 409 -28.61 9.90 24.99
C TYR A 409 -28.53 11.20 24.18
N TYR A 410 -29.63 11.63 23.57
CA TYR A 410 -29.79 12.93 22.90
C TYR A 410 -30.53 13.99 23.74
N ASN A 411 -31.09 13.63 24.90
CA ASN A 411 -31.73 14.59 25.82
C ASN A 411 -31.45 14.23 27.30
N PRO A 412 -30.57 14.96 28.02
CA PRO A 412 -30.07 14.55 29.33
C PRO A 412 -31.08 14.57 30.50
N ASN A 413 -32.31 15.06 30.29
CA ASN A 413 -33.20 15.42 31.40
C ASN A 413 -34.36 14.45 31.66
N SER A 414 -34.37 13.25 31.08
CA SER A 414 -35.46 12.28 31.32
C SER A 414 -34.96 10.87 31.63
N ILE A 415 -34.56 10.60 32.86
CA ILE A 415 -34.42 9.20 33.33
C ILE A 415 -34.98 9.04 34.76
N SER A 416 -36.06 8.27 34.88
CA SER A 416 -36.37 7.52 36.11
C SER A 416 -35.82 6.10 35.94
N ARG A 417 -34.92 5.69 36.84
CA ARG A 417 -34.24 4.39 36.83
C ARG A 417 -35.16 3.29 37.35
N SER A 418 -35.40 2.26 36.55
CA SER A 418 -35.88 0.96 37.02
C SER A 418 -34.76 -0.07 36.80
N ASN A 419 -34.27 -0.60 37.92
CA ASN A 419 -33.26 -1.65 38.01
C ASN A 419 -33.92 -3.00 37.69
N TYR A 420 -33.56 -3.64 36.59
CA TYR A 420 -33.36 -5.09 36.41
C TYR A 420 -32.99 -5.31 34.93
N PHE A 421 -32.00 -6.17 34.66
CA PHE A 421 -31.41 -6.55 33.35
C PHE A 421 -30.31 -5.67 32.66
N PRO A 422 -29.21 -5.26 33.34
CA PRO A 422 -28.07 -4.60 32.66
C PRO A 422 -27.07 -5.54 31.94
N ASN A 423 -26.94 -6.80 32.37
CA ASN A 423 -25.74 -7.62 32.04
C ASN A 423 -25.80 -8.35 30.69
N ILE A 424 -26.97 -8.85 30.28
CA ILE A 424 -27.12 -9.60 29.02
C ILE A 424 -27.03 -8.63 27.83
N LEU A 425 -27.74 -7.51 27.91
CA LEU A 425 -27.71 -6.45 26.90
C LEU A 425 -26.31 -5.84 26.74
N ALA A 426 -25.56 -5.69 27.84
CA ALA A 426 -24.17 -5.23 27.80
C ALA A 426 -23.23 -6.22 27.11
N TYR A 427 -23.40 -7.52 27.35
CA TYR A 427 -22.60 -8.58 26.72
C TYR A 427 -22.85 -8.65 25.21
N GLN A 428 -24.11 -8.73 24.77
CA GLN A 428 -24.47 -8.75 23.34
C GLN A 428 -24.02 -7.47 22.62
N THR A 429 -24.16 -6.32 23.28
CA THR A 429 -23.66 -5.03 22.76
C THR A 429 -22.13 -5.02 22.62
N GLN A 430 -21.38 -5.58 23.56
CA GLN A 430 -19.93 -5.65 23.49
C GLN A 430 -19.45 -6.62 22.39
N LEU A 431 -20.15 -7.74 22.23
CA LEU A 431 -19.86 -8.73 21.19
C LEU A 431 -20.11 -8.16 19.79
N TYR A 432 -21.24 -7.48 19.58
CA TYR A 432 -21.52 -6.81 18.31
C TYR A 432 -20.53 -5.67 18.01
N GLN A 433 -20.05 -4.99 19.03
CA GLN A 433 -18.98 -4.00 18.88
C GLN A 433 -17.64 -4.60 18.46
N GLN A 434 -17.30 -5.81 18.93
CA GLN A 434 -16.10 -6.55 18.51
C GLN A 434 -16.27 -7.09 17.09
N PHE A 435 -17.46 -7.59 16.77
CA PHE A 435 -17.81 -8.00 15.42
C PHE A 435 -17.66 -6.83 14.43
N GLY A 436 -18.31 -5.69 14.70
CA GLY A 436 -18.20 -4.49 13.89
C GLY A 436 -16.78 -3.94 13.76
N HIS A 437 -15.91 -4.20 14.74
CA HIS A 437 -14.48 -3.90 14.60
C HIS A 437 -13.80 -4.88 13.64
N SER A 438 -14.05 -6.18 13.80
CA SER A 438 -13.47 -7.26 13.00
C SER A 438 -13.82 -7.15 11.51
N VAL A 439 -15.04 -6.75 11.20
CA VAL A 439 -15.50 -6.53 9.81
C VAL A 439 -15.29 -5.09 9.34
N GLY A 440 -14.69 -4.19 10.13
CA GLY A 440 -14.30 -2.84 9.67
C GLY A 440 -15.39 -1.76 9.67
N TRP A 441 -16.55 -2.00 10.29
CA TRP A 441 -17.67 -1.05 10.43
C TRP A 441 -17.55 -0.12 11.63
N ARG A 442 -16.60 -0.35 12.53
CA ARG A 442 -16.41 0.45 13.75
C ARG A 442 -14.97 0.94 13.92
N GLN A 443 -14.81 2.25 14.08
CA GLN A 443 -13.50 2.90 14.24
C GLN A 443 -13.12 3.11 15.71
N ARG A 444 -11.85 2.86 16.06
CA ARG A 444 -11.25 3.23 17.35
C ARG A 444 -10.60 4.61 17.19
N LYS A 445 -11.07 5.62 17.91
CA LYS A 445 -10.35 6.90 18.09
C LYS A 445 -9.57 6.85 19.42
N GLY A 446 -8.44 7.55 19.49
CA GLY A 446 -7.43 7.49 20.56
C GLY A 446 -7.95 7.82 21.98
N LEU A 447 -7.01 7.94 22.93
CA LEU A 447 -7.25 7.94 24.40
C LEU A 447 -8.38 8.87 24.93
N HIS A 448 -8.86 9.84 24.16
CA HIS A 448 -9.83 10.85 24.61
C HIS A 448 -11.09 11.06 23.73
N LEU A 449 -11.40 10.20 22.73
CA LEU A 449 -12.61 10.35 21.89
C LEU A 449 -13.49 9.08 21.89
N ARG A 450 -14.82 9.26 21.97
CA ARG A 450 -15.80 8.16 22.00
C ARG A 450 -15.73 7.33 20.70
N ARG A 451 -15.74 5.99 20.85
CA ARG A 451 -15.81 5.00 19.74
C ARG A 451 -17.08 5.21 18.92
N ARG A 452 -16.99 5.27 17.59
CA ARG A 452 -18.15 5.52 16.69
C ARG A 452 -18.26 4.46 15.59
N TRP A 453 -19.49 4.04 15.33
CA TRP A 453 -19.85 3.26 14.13
C TRP A 453 -19.72 4.14 12.89
N LYS A 454 -19.19 3.58 11.81
CA LYS A 454 -19.07 4.27 10.52
C LYS A 454 -20.46 4.40 9.89
N ASN A 455 -20.68 5.49 9.14
CA ASN A 455 -21.82 5.53 8.24
C ASN A 455 -21.46 4.75 6.96
N TYR A 456 -22.48 4.40 6.17
CA TYR A 456 -22.29 3.69 4.90
C TYR A 456 -21.30 4.40 3.97
N GLU A 457 -21.40 5.73 3.88
CA GLU A 457 -20.50 6.56 3.07
C GLU A 457 -19.04 6.58 3.57
N ASP A 458 -18.79 6.17 4.82
CA ASP A 458 -17.46 6.09 5.42
C ASP A 458 -16.83 4.69 5.30
N LEU A 459 -17.52 3.74 4.65
CA LEU A 459 -17.03 2.38 4.43
C LEU A 459 -16.01 2.29 3.30
N THR A 460 -15.22 1.22 3.31
CA THR A 460 -14.20 0.98 2.28
C THR A 460 -14.71 -0.06 1.29
N PHE A 461 -14.91 0.34 0.04
CA PHE A 461 -15.45 -0.51 -1.02
C PHE A 461 -14.32 -1.04 -1.91
N SER A 462 -13.32 -1.67 -1.27
CA SER A 462 -12.21 -2.31 -1.98
C SER A 462 -12.02 -3.70 -1.43
N VAL A 463 -12.00 -4.68 -2.33
CA VAL A 463 -11.73 -6.09 -2.03
C VAL A 463 -10.39 -6.33 -1.35
N ILE A 464 -9.47 -5.37 -1.44
CA ILE A 464 -8.14 -5.50 -0.87
C ILE A 464 -8.03 -4.75 0.47
N TRP A 465 -8.76 -3.65 0.65
CA TRP A 465 -8.73 -2.82 1.87
C TRP A 465 -9.70 -3.22 2.95
N ALA A 466 -10.84 -3.75 2.56
CA ALA A 466 -11.88 -4.04 3.52
C ALA A 466 -11.56 -5.35 4.27
N PRO A 467 -11.80 -5.43 5.59
CA PRO A 467 -11.61 -6.67 6.33
C PRO A 467 -12.42 -7.83 5.75
N VAL A 468 -12.04 -9.06 6.09
CA VAL A 468 -12.82 -10.24 5.72
C VAL A 468 -14.24 -10.09 6.26
N GLY A 469 -15.24 -10.36 5.42
CA GLY A 469 -16.65 -10.17 5.76
C GLY A 469 -17.11 -8.71 5.82
N HIS A 470 -16.35 -7.72 5.32
CA HIS A 470 -16.77 -6.31 5.32
C HIS A 470 -18.08 -6.07 4.56
N LEU A 471 -18.28 -6.79 3.45
CA LEU A 471 -19.46 -6.75 2.60
C LEU A 471 -20.06 -8.17 2.55
N PRO A 472 -21.39 -8.30 2.37
CA PRO A 472 -22.35 -7.20 2.19
C PRO A 472 -22.83 -6.53 3.49
N THR A 473 -23.24 -5.26 3.43
CA THR A 473 -23.60 -4.48 4.64
C THR A 473 -25.07 -4.54 5.05
N LEU A 474 -25.97 -5.05 4.21
CA LEU A 474 -27.42 -5.10 4.48
C LEU A 474 -28.04 -3.73 4.82
N VAL A 475 -27.44 -2.63 4.36
CA VAL A 475 -27.96 -1.27 4.59
C VAL A 475 -28.33 -0.63 3.25
N GLY A 476 -29.56 -0.11 3.16
CA GLY A 476 -30.05 0.62 1.99
C GLY A 476 -29.47 2.03 1.84
N ARG A 477 -29.84 2.72 0.75
CA ARG A 477 -29.32 4.04 0.36
C ARG A 477 -29.49 5.16 1.40
N ASP A 478 -30.44 5.04 2.34
CA ASP A 478 -30.75 6.10 3.30
C ASP A 478 -29.77 6.21 4.50
N GLY A 479 -28.61 5.55 4.41
CA GLY A 479 -27.48 5.84 5.30
C GLY A 479 -27.73 5.49 6.77
N MET A 480 -28.44 4.39 7.04
CA MET A 480 -28.63 3.91 8.41
C MET A 480 -27.28 3.59 9.08
N ASN A 481 -27.18 3.92 10.36
CA ASN A 481 -25.99 3.64 11.17
C ASN A 481 -25.88 2.13 11.43
N LEU A 482 -24.77 1.50 11.02
CA LEU A 482 -24.51 0.06 11.18
C LEU A 482 -24.55 -0.44 12.64
N GLY A 483 -24.51 0.48 13.60
CA GLY A 483 -24.64 0.23 15.03
C GLY A 483 -26.07 0.18 15.58
N VAL A 484 -27.11 0.31 14.74
CA VAL A 484 -28.50 0.20 15.19
C VAL A 484 -28.83 -1.25 15.54
N LEU A 485 -29.47 -1.47 16.71
CA LEU A 485 -29.79 -2.81 17.24
C LEU A 485 -30.69 -3.66 16.33
N SER A 486 -31.55 -3.05 15.52
CA SER A 486 -32.35 -3.79 14.53
C SER A 486 -31.49 -4.45 13.45
N ILE A 487 -30.38 -3.80 13.05
CA ILE A 487 -29.41 -4.37 12.09
C ILE A 487 -28.67 -5.55 12.71
N TRP A 488 -28.33 -5.48 14.00
CA TRP A 488 -27.75 -6.62 14.71
C TRP A 488 -28.68 -7.85 14.70
N ARG A 489 -29.97 -7.68 15.03
CA ARG A 489 -30.93 -8.80 15.04
C ARG A 489 -31.15 -9.40 13.65
N MET A 490 -31.29 -8.55 12.63
CA MET A 490 -31.37 -9.03 11.24
C MET A 490 -30.15 -9.88 10.86
N ARG A 491 -28.96 -9.51 11.32
CA ARG A 491 -27.73 -10.26 11.04
C ARG A 491 -27.66 -11.61 11.75
N VAL A 492 -28.03 -11.67 13.03
CA VAL A 492 -28.07 -12.95 13.75
C VAL A 492 -29.09 -13.89 13.11
N ASN A 493 -30.28 -13.39 12.74
CA ASN A 493 -31.28 -14.17 12.00
C ASN A 493 -30.72 -14.65 10.66
N LEU A 494 -30.04 -13.78 9.90
CA LEU A 494 -29.41 -14.17 8.64
C LEU A 494 -28.35 -15.26 8.85
N PHE A 495 -27.53 -15.16 9.90
CA PHE A 495 -26.50 -16.14 10.20
C PHE A 495 -27.07 -17.49 10.62
N SER A 496 -28.17 -17.50 11.40
CA SER A 496 -28.94 -18.71 11.71
C SER A 496 -29.49 -19.33 10.43
N HIS A 497 -30.13 -18.51 9.59
CA HIS A 497 -30.74 -18.97 8.35
C HIS A 497 -29.73 -19.51 7.34
N LEU A 498 -28.54 -18.92 7.27
CA LEU A 498 -27.42 -19.45 6.47
C LEU A 498 -26.96 -20.84 6.94
N GLU A 499 -27.11 -21.18 8.22
CA GLU A 499 -26.84 -22.53 8.71
C GLU A 499 -27.94 -23.50 8.30
N GLU A 500 -29.20 -23.08 8.34
CA GLU A 500 -30.35 -23.88 7.92
C GLU A 500 -30.37 -24.15 6.41
N CYS A 501 -30.05 -23.15 5.57
CA CYS A 501 -30.01 -23.29 4.11
C CYS A 501 -28.86 -24.15 3.57
N TRP A 502 -27.86 -24.47 4.39
CA TRP A 502 -26.69 -25.29 4.01
C TRP A 502 -26.65 -26.67 4.69
N LEU A 503 -27.67 -26.99 5.50
CA LEU A 503 -28.03 -28.34 5.94
C LEU A 503 -29.03 -28.96 4.96
#